data_AF-A0A1B7N3K1-F1
#
_entry.id   AF-A0A1B7N3K1-F1
#
_cell.length_a   1.000
_cell.length_b   1.000
_cell.length_c   1.000
_cell.angle_alpha   90.00
_cell.angle_beta   90.00
_cell.angle_gamma   90.00
#
_symmetry.space_group_name_H-M   'P 1'
#
loop_
_entity.id
_entity.type
_entity.pdbx_description
1 polymer ?
#
loop_
_entity_poly.entity_id
_entity_poly.type
_entity_poly.pdbx_seq_one_letter_code
_entity_poly.pdbx_strand_id
1 'polypeptide(L)'
;MSFLGRGAPSPAGGVNQERVEMAINEIDMVSDVFNRIVTSCHAKCISPRYAEGDLNKGESVCIDRCVAKFFEVNKKVGEKMQSAGASA
;
A
#
# COMPACT_ATOMS: atom_id res chain seq x y z
N MET A 1 54.63 -30.76 7.10
CA MET A 1 53.96 -30.85 5.77
C MET A 1 52.53 -31.29 6.00
N SER A 2 51.57 -30.65 5.32
CA SER A 2 50.10 -30.90 5.27
C SER A 2 49.31 -30.51 6.54
N PHE A 3 48.60 -29.39 6.66
CA PHE A 3 47.76 -28.58 5.75
C PHE A 3 46.54 -29.29 5.15
N LEU A 4 45.52 -29.64 5.95
CA LEU A 4 44.09 -29.73 5.59
C LEU A 4 43.28 -29.76 6.91
N GLY A 5 42.29 -28.93 7.24
CA GLY A 5 41.51 -27.97 6.49
C GLY A 5 40.45 -27.42 7.44
N ARG A 6 40.81 -26.34 8.14
CA ARG A 6 39.98 -25.28 8.72
C ARG A 6 38.50 -25.34 8.28
N GLY A 7 37.61 -25.51 9.26
CA GLY A 7 36.16 -25.45 9.09
C GLY A 7 35.72 -24.21 8.32
N ALA A 8 34.91 -24.43 7.30
CA ALA A 8 34.15 -23.37 6.66
C ALA A 8 33.08 -22.88 7.65
N PRO A 9 32.98 -21.57 7.92
CA PRO A 9 31.76 -21.04 8.50
C PRO A 9 30.69 -21.14 7.41
N SER A 10 29.73 -22.03 7.59
CA SER A 10 28.47 -21.95 6.85
C SER A 10 27.90 -20.54 7.06
N PRO A 11 27.59 -19.77 6.00
CA PRO A 11 26.76 -18.60 6.16
C PRO A 11 25.36 -19.13 6.45
N ALA A 12 25.05 -19.29 7.74
CA ALA A 12 23.66 -19.40 8.16
C ALA A 12 23.02 -18.06 7.78
N GLY A 13 22.38 -18.05 6.60
CA GLY A 13 21.49 -16.99 6.17
C GLY A 13 20.33 -16.90 7.15
N GLY A 14 20.55 -16.21 8.26
CA GLY A 14 19.50 -15.80 9.17
C GLY A 14 18.65 -14.76 8.46
N VAL A 15 17.36 -15.04 8.34
CA VAL A 15 16.38 -14.03 7.93
C VAL A 15 16.47 -12.89 8.94
N ASN A 16 16.77 -11.67 8.47
CA ASN A 16 16.86 -10.49 9.32
C ASN A 16 15.46 -10.14 9.80
N GLN A 17 15.12 -10.50 11.03
CA GLN A 17 13.77 -10.40 11.59
C GLN A 17 13.21 -8.97 11.54
N GLU A 18 14.06 -7.97 11.78
CA GLU A 18 13.71 -6.54 11.66
C GLU A 18 13.33 -6.14 10.23
N ARG A 19 14.00 -6.69 9.21
CA ARG A 19 13.65 -6.43 7.81
C ARG A 19 12.33 -7.09 7.42
N VAL A 20 12.01 -8.23 8.04
CA VAL A 20 10.72 -8.90 7.84
C VAL A 20 9.60 -8.09 8.48
N GLU A 21 9.80 -7.58 9.69
CA GLU A 21 8.80 -6.75 10.36
C GLU A 21 8.51 -5.46 9.59
N MET A 22 9.54 -4.77 9.07
CA MET A 22 9.33 -3.61 8.20
C MET A 22 8.55 -3.97 6.92
N ALA A 23 8.84 -5.12 6.30
CA ALA A 23 8.12 -5.58 5.12
C ALA A 23 6.65 -5.92 5.42
N ILE A 24 6.35 -6.48 6.60
CA ILE A 24 4.97 -6.73 7.05
C ILE A 24 4.22 -5.40 7.19
N ASN A 25 4.83 -4.41 7.85
CA ASN A 25 4.22 -3.10 8.02
C ASN A 25 3.92 -2.42 6.68
N GLU A 26 4.81 -2.55 5.69
CA GLU A 26 4.57 -1.99 4.35
C GLU A 26 3.35 -2.64 3.67
N ILE A 27 3.22 -3.97 3.77
CA ILE A 27 2.08 -4.71 3.21
C ILE A 27 0.76 -4.33 3.90
N ASP A 28 0.77 -4.20 5.23
CA ASP A 28 -0.41 -3.80 5.99
C ASP A 28 -0.88 -2.40 5.59
N MET A 29 0.06 -1.46 5.42
CA MET A 29 -0.22 -0.10 4.96
C MET A 29 -0.83 -0.08 3.55
N VAL A 30 -0.27 -0.85 2.60
CA VAL A 30 -0.81 -0.94 1.24
C VAL A 30 -2.21 -1.56 1.24
N SER A 31 -2.43 -2.57 2.07
CA SER A 31 -3.72 -3.25 2.19
C SER A 31 -4.82 -2.33 2.74
N ASP A 32 -4.52 -1.55 3.78
CA ASP A 32 -5.45 -0.54 4.31
C ASP A 32 -5.78 0.54 3.26
N VAL A 33 -4.77 1.05 2.54
CA VAL A 33 -4.98 2.03 1.47
C VAL A 33 -5.89 1.46 0.37
N PHE A 34 -5.66 0.22 -0.05
CA PHE A 34 -6.50 -0.44 -1.05
C PHE A 34 -7.96 -0.55 -0.59
N ASN A 35 -8.20 -1.02 0.63
CA ASN A 35 -9.56 -1.17 1.18
C ASN A 35 -10.29 0.17 1.29
N ARG A 36 -9.56 1.25 1.66
CA ARG A 36 -10.12 2.61 1.70
C ARG A 36 -10.43 3.16 0.31
N ILE A 37 -9.59 2.89 -0.68
CA ILE A 37 -9.85 3.27 -2.08
C ILE A 37 -11.13 2.59 -2.58
N VAL A 38 -11.23 1.27 -2.42
CA VAL A 38 -12.40 0.49 -2.87
C VAL A 38 -13.67 1.04 -2.23
N THR A 39 -13.69 1.19 -0.92
CA THR A 39 -14.86 1.70 -0.19
C THR A 39 -15.22 3.13 -0.61
N SER A 40 -14.23 4.02 -0.74
CA SER A 40 -14.47 5.42 -1.10
C SER A 40 -14.96 5.58 -2.53
N CYS A 41 -14.35 4.88 -3.48
CA CYS A 41 -14.70 4.99 -4.89
C CYS A 41 -16.01 4.27 -5.21
N HIS A 42 -16.31 3.15 -4.55
CA HIS A 42 -17.63 2.53 -4.66
C HIS A 42 -18.73 3.50 -4.21
N ALA A 43 -18.60 4.11 -3.03
CA ALA A 43 -19.58 5.06 -2.50
C ALA A 43 -19.76 6.33 -3.38
N LYS A 44 -18.73 6.73 -4.13
CA LYS A 44 -18.75 7.93 -4.97
C LYS A 44 -19.22 7.68 -6.40
N CYS A 45 -18.92 6.51 -6.95
CA CYS A 45 -19.09 6.24 -8.37
C CYS A 45 -20.18 5.22 -8.69
N ILE A 46 -20.55 4.34 -7.75
CA ILE A 46 -21.54 3.29 -7.99
C ILE A 46 -22.88 3.67 -7.39
N SER A 47 -23.92 3.63 -8.21
CA SER A 47 -25.29 3.92 -7.76
C SER A 47 -25.89 2.72 -7.02
N PRO A 48 -26.55 2.93 -5.85
CA PRO A 48 -27.20 1.83 -5.12
C PRO A 48 -28.47 1.30 -5.81
N ARG A 49 -28.86 1.85 -6.97
CA ARG A 49 -30.03 1.40 -7.73
C ARG A 49 -29.77 0.16 -8.60
N TYR A 50 -28.50 -0.14 -8.91
CA TYR A 50 -28.03 -1.33 -9.65
C TYR A 50 -28.94 -1.75 -10.81
N ALA A 51 -28.98 -0.96 -11.89
CA ALA A 51 -29.83 -1.26 -13.05
C ALA A 51 -29.30 -2.43 -13.89
N GLU A 52 -27.99 -2.66 -13.87
CA GLU A 52 -27.27 -3.71 -14.59
C GLU A 52 -26.06 -4.18 -13.75
N GLY A 53 -25.53 -5.38 -14.05
CA GLY A 53 -24.42 -5.96 -13.29
C GLY A 53 -23.03 -5.51 -13.75
N ASP A 54 -22.92 -5.02 -14.98
CA ASP A 54 -21.68 -4.51 -15.54
C ASP A 54 -21.51 -3.02 -15.23
N LEU A 55 -20.26 -2.58 -15.15
CA LEU A 55 -19.98 -1.16 -15.02
C LEU A 55 -20.28 -0.43 -16.32
N ASN A 56 -21.12 0.59 -16.26
CA ASN A 56 -21.29 1.45 -17.41
C ASN A 56 -20.03 2.31 -17.66
N LYS A 57 -19.93 2.92 -18.84
CA LYS A 57 -18.78 3.76 -19.21
C LYS A 57 -18.57 4.94 -18.25
N GLY A 58 -19.65 5.49 -17.70
CA GLY A 58 -19.60 6.58 -16.73
C GLY A 58 -18.98 6.15 -15.40
N GLU A 59 -19.41 5.01 -14.87
CA GLU A 59 -18.89 4.40 -13.65
C GLU A 59 -17.40 4.04 -13.81
N SER A 60 -17.04 3.42 -14.93
CA SER A 60 -15.64 3.07 -15.24
C SER A 60 -14.72 4.30 -15.22
N VAL A 61 -15.08 5.36 -15.96
CA VAL A 61 -14.30 6.61 -15.99
C VAL A 61 -14.33 7.35 -14.65
N CYS A 62 -15.43 7.24 -13.89
CA CYS A 62 -15.51 7.80 -12.55
C CYS A 62 -14.51 7.13 -11.60
N ILE A 63 -14.40 5.80 -11.64
CA ILE A 63 -13.46 5.03 -10.81
C ILE A 63 -12.02 5.47 -11.09
N ASP A 64 -11.61 5.56 -12.36
CA ASP A 64 -10.27 6.01 -12.74
C ASP A 64 -9.94 7.39 -12.13
N ARG A 65 -10.87 8.34 -12.29
CA ARG A 65 -10.74 9.69 -11.73
C ARG A 65 -10.76 9.69 -10.21
N CYS A 66 -11.54 8.80 -9.59
CA CYS A 66 -11.64 8.69 -8.15
C CYS A 66 -10.32 8.23 -7.54
N VAL A 67 -9.70 7.18 -8.10
CA VAL A 67 -8.40 6.67 -7.64
C VAL A 67 -7.32 7.74 -7.80
N ALA A 68 -7.26 8.42 -8.95
CA ALA A 68 -6.31 9.51 -9.17
C ALA A 68 -6.45 10.63 -8.12
N LYS A 69 -7.69 11.06 -7.85
CA LYS A 69 -7.98 12.07 -6.81
C LYS A 69 -7.67 11.58 -5.40
N PHE A 70 -7.89 10.29 -5.11
CA PHE A 70 -7.60 9.72 -3.80
C PHE A 70 -6.11 9.87 -3.47
N PHE A 71 -5.22 9.52 -4.40
CA PHE A 71 -3.78 9.70 -4.22
C PHE A 71 -3.36 11.17 -4.16
N GLU A 72 -3.97 12.04 -4.96
CA GLU A 72 -3.71 13.47 -4.89
C GLU A 72 -4.06 14.04 -3.49
N VAL A 73 -5.21 13.65 -2.94
CA VAL A 73 -5.64 14.04 -1.59
C VAL A 73 -4.74 13.40 -0.53
N ASN A 74 -4.42 12.12 -0.65
CA ASN A 74 -3.55 11.41 0.29
C ASN A 74 -2.18 12.09 0.41
N LYS A 75 -1.58 12.50 -0.72
CA LYS A 75 -0.35 13.29 -0.75
C LYS A 75 -0.49 14.62 -0.02
N LYS A 76 -1.52 15.41 -0.34
CA LYS A 76 -1.75 16.72 0.30
C LYS A 76 -1.98 16.60 1.81
N VAL A 77 -2.71 15.57 2.24
CA VAL A 77 -2.91 15.28 3.67
C VAL A 77 -1.57 14.95 4.33
N GLY A 78 -0.74 14.11 3.69
CA GLY A 78 0.62 13.81 4.18
C GLY A 78 1.50 15.05 4.33
N GLU A 79 1.53 15.92 3.33
CA GLU A 79 2.25 17.21 3.38
C GLU A 79 1.77 18.08 4.54
N LYS A 80 0.44 18.15 4.76
CA LYS A 80 -0.14 18.92 5.87
C LYS A 80 0.18 18.33 7.23
N MET A 81 0.09 17.01 7.39
CA MET A 81 0.45 16.32 8.63
C MET A 81 1.92 16.52 8.99
N GLN A 82 2.82 16.43 8.00
CA GLN A 82 4.25 16.72 8.21
C GLN A 82 4.47 18.17 8.63
N SER A 83 3.82 19.13 7.96
CA SER A 83 3.93 20.55 8.33
C SER A 83 3.42 20.84 9.75
N ALA A 84 2.31 20.20 10.14
CA ALA A 84 1.72 20.36 11.47
C ALA A 84 2.57 19.71 12.56
N GLY A 85 3.11 18.51 12.30
CA GLY A 85 4.00 17.80 13.23
C GLY A 85 5.37 18.48 13.39
N ALA A 86 5.85 19.20 12.38
CA ALA A 86 7.06 20.03 12.49
C ALA A 86 6.83 21.36 13.24
N SER A 87 5.57 21.74 13.45
CA SER A 87 5.17 22.96 14.16
C SER A 87 4.80 22.70 15.64
N ALA A 88 4.93 21.44 16.09
CA ALA A 88 4.61 20.98 17.43
C ALA A 88 5.89 20.75 18.26
#